data_AF-A0A7C2RSF5-F1
#
_entry.id   AF-A0A7C2RSF5-F1
#
_cell.length_a   1.000
_cell.length_b   1.000
_cell.length_c   1.000
_cell.angle_alpha   90.00
_cell.angle_beta   90.00
_cell.angle_gamma   90.00
#
_symmetry.space_group_name_H-M   'P 1'
#
loop_
_entity.id
_entity.type
_entity.pdbx_description
1 polymer ?
#
loop_
_entity_poly.entity_id
_entity_poly.type
_entity_poly.pdbx_seq_one_letter_code
_entity_poly.pdbx_strand_id
1 'polypeptide(L)' 'MMRTLILSDIHSNLTALEAVLEQAQGKYDQVICLGDIVG' A
#
# COMPACT_ATOMS: atom_id res chain seq x y z
N MET A 1 7.04 -6.65 17.58
CA MET A 1 6.10 -7.47 16.79
C MET A 1 6.16 -6.95 15.36
N MET A 2 6.14 -7.83 14.36
CA MET A 2 6.22 -7.43 12.94
C MET A 2 4.83 -7.02 12.43
N ARG A 3 4.71 -5.84 11.83
CA ARG A 3 3.48 -5.31 11.23
C ARG A 3 3.64 -5.17 9.73
N THR A 4 2.70 -5.74 8.99
CA THR A 4 2.70 -5.73 7.52
C THR A 4 1.55 -4.88 7.01
N LEU A 5 1.82 -3.98 6.07
CA LEU A 5 0.81 -3.28 5.28
C LEU A 5 0.47 -4.14 4.05
N ILE A 6 -0.81 -4.50 3.89
CA ILE A 6 -1.29 -5.24 2.72
C ILE A 6 -2.10 -4.30 1.83
N LEU A 7 -1.77 -4.27 0.53
CA LEU A 7 -2.43 -3.47 -0.51
C LEU A 7 -2.98 -4.40 -1.61
N SER A 8 -4.05 -4.00 -2.30
CA SER A 8 -4.63 -4.67 -3.47
C SER A 8 -5.42 -3.64 -4.28
N ASP A 9 -5.73 -3.95 -5.54
CA ASP A 9 -6.74 -3.24 -6.33
C ASP A 9 -6.51 -1.72 -6.39
N ILE A 10 -5.30 -1.32 -6.78
CA ILE A 10 -4.97 0.10 -6.93
C ILE A 10 -5.51 0.63 -8.26
N HIS A 11 -5.61 -0.19 -9.32
CA HIS A 11 -6.19 0.19 -10.63
C HIS A 11 -5.66 1.53 -11.16
N SER A 12 -4.33 1.66 -11.20
CA SER A 12 -3.60 2.86 -11.64
C SER A 12 -3.89 4.13 -10.82
N ASN A 13 -4.55 4.04 -9.66
CA ASN A 13 -4.87 5.17 -8.81
C ASN A 13 -3.68 5.60 -7.94
N LEU A 14 -2.77 6.36 -8.56
CA LEU A 14 -1.57 6.89 -7.91
C LEU A 14 -1.91 7.71 -6.65
N THR A 15 -2.93 8.56 -6.72
CA THR A 15 -3.32 9.42 -5.59
C THR A 15 -3.74 8.60 -4.36
N ALA A 16 -4.49 7.51 -4.56
CA ALA A 16 -4.87 6.63 -3.46
C ALA A 16 -3.65 5.90 -2.87
N LEU A 17 -2.73 5.43 -3.71
CA LEU A 17 -1.49 4.80 -3.26
C LEU A 17 -0.64 5.75 -2.42
N GLU A 18 -0.40 6.98 -2.90
CA GLU A 18 0.39 7.99 -2.19
C GLU A 18 -0.21 8.32 -0.82
N ALA A 19 -1.53 8.55 -0.77
CA ALA A 19 -2.23 8.86 0.48
C ALA A 19 -2.11 7.73 1.52
N VAL A 20 -2.20 6.47 1.09
CA VAL A 20 -2.05 5.31 1.99
C VAL A 20 -0.62 5.17 2.49
N LEU A 21 0.38 5.33 1.61
CA LEU A 21 1.79 5.22 1.97
C LEU A 21 2.22 6.33 2.95
N GLU A 22 1.79 7.58 2.72
CA GLU A 22 2.03 8.70 3.62
C GLU A 22 1.42 8.42 5.01
N GLN A 23 0.15 7.99 5.04
CA GLN A 23 -0.51 7.64 6.30
C GLN A 23 0.15 6.46 7.02
N ALA A 24 0.76 5.53 6.29
CA ALA A 24 1.38 4.32 6.83
C ALA A 24 2.84 4.52 7.30
N GLN A 25 3.43 5.68 7.05
CA GLN A 25 4.84 5.95 7.35
C GLN A 25 5.18 5.70 8.83
N GLY A 26 6.23 4.91 9.08
CA GLY A 26 6.71 4.55 10.42
C GLY A 26 5.79 3.61 11.21
N LYS A 27 4.69 3.12 10.62
CA LYS A 27 3.72 2.24 11.30
C LYS A 27 3.95 0.75 10.99
N TYR A 28 4.55 0.43 9.84
CA TYR A 28 4.69 -0.94 9.36
C TYR A 28 6.15 -1.23 8.98
N ASP A 29 6.55 -2.48 9.12
CA ASP A 29 7.91 -2.94 8.83
C ASP A 29 8.10 -3.28 7.34
N GLN A 30 7.01 -3.64 6.66
CA GLN A 30 7.01 -4.01 5.24
C GLN A 30 5.66 -3.77 4.57
N VAL A 31 5.68 -3.71 3.24
CA VAL A 31 4.50 -3.56 2.38
C VAL A 31 4.41 -4.76 1.44
N ILE A 32 3.23 -5.38 1.33
CA ILE A 32 2.93 -6.45 0.39
C ILE A 32 1.75 -6.02 -0.48
N CYS A 33 1.88 -6.15 -1.80
CA CYS A 33 0.78 -5.91 -2.73
C CYS A 33 0.28 -7.23 -3.33
N LEU A 34 -1.04 -7.42 -3.34
CA LEU A 34 -1.70 -8.65 -3.81
C LEU A 34 -1.97 -8.68 -5.31
N GLY A 35 -1.84 -7.55 -6.02
CA GLY A 35 -2.09 -7.47 -7.46
C GLY A 35 -2.94 -6.27 -7.87
N ASP A 36 -3.35 -6.24 -9.14
CA ASP A 36 -4.21 -5.22 -9.76
C ASP A 36 -3.71 -3.79 -9.51
N ILE A 37 -2.40 -3.59 -9.69
CA ILE A 37 -1.74 -2.29 -9.58
C ILE A 37 -2.03 -1.44 -10.82
N VAL A 38 -1.99 -2.07 -11.99
CA VAL A 38 -2.22 -1.45 -13.30
C VAL A 38 -3.23 -2.25 -14.09
N GLY A 39 -4.09 -1.56 -14.83
CA GLY A 39 -5.25 -2.09 -15.54
C GLY A 39 -6.13 -0.95 -16.03
#